data_AF-A0A453HW20-F1
#
_entry.id   AF-A0A453HW20-F1
#
_cell.length_a   1.000
_cell.length_b   1.000
_cell.length_c   1.000
_cell.angle_alpha   90.00
_cell.angle_beta   90.00
_cell.angle_gamma   90.00
#
_symmetry.space_group_name_H-M   'P 1'
#
loop_
_entity.id
_entity.type
_entity.pdbx_description
1 polymer ?
#
loop_
_entity_poly.entity_id
_entity_poly.type
_entity_poly.pdbx_seq_one_letter_code
_entity_poly.pdbx_strand_id
1 'polypeptide(L)'
;TWTLGAIFSATDSVCTLQVLSQDETPFLYSLVFGEGVVNDATSVVLFNAIQNFDLGNFSSLKFLQFIGNFLYLFGASTFLGVASGLLSAYVIKKLYFGRHSTDREVAIMMLMAYLSYMLAELLDLSGILTVFFCGIV
;
A
#
# COMPACT_ATOMS: atom_id res chain seq x y z
N THR A 1 -3.88 -21.70 -11.97
CA THR A 1 -3.93 -20.87 -13.19
C THR A 1 -4.19 -19.41 -12.88
N TRP A 2 -5.23 -19.07 -12.13
CA TRP A 2 -5.54 -17.68 -11.73
C TRP A 2 -4.45 -17.01 -10.89
N THR A 3 -3.82 -17.75 -9.99
CA THR A 3 -2.70 -17.27 -9.16
C THR A 3 -1.48 -16.89 -10.00
N LEU A 4 -1.19 -17.66 -11.06
CA LEU A 4 -0.14 -17.33 -12.02
C LEU A 4 -0.51 -16.08 -12.83
N GLY A 5 -1.78 -15.94 -13.23
CA GLY A 5 -2.27 -14.73 -13.90
C GLY A 5 -2.15 -13.47 -13.04
N ALA A 6 -2.42 -13.57 -11.73
CA ALA A 6 -2.25 -12.46 -10.79
C ALA A 6 -0.78 -12.05 -10.63
N ILE A 7 0.15 -13.02 -10.57
CA ILE A 7 1.59 -12.76 -10.48
C ILE A 7 2.13 -12.12 -11.76
N PHE A 8 1.69 -12.59 -12.94
CA PHE A 8 2.12 -12.04 -14.24
C PHE A 8 1.42 -10.72 -14.63
N SER A 9 0.36 -10.33 -13.93
CA SER A 9 -0.31 -9.04 -14.15
C SER A 9 0.43 -7.86 -13.53
N ALA A 10 1.39 -8.12 -12.63
CA ALA A 10 2.28 -7.09 -12.11
C ALA A 10 3.20 -6.61 -13.25
N THR A 11 2.88 -5.44 -13.81
CA THR A 11 3.68 -4.77 -14.84
C THR A 11 4.99 -4.31 -14.22
N ASP A 12 6.12 -4.73 -14.79
CA ASP A 12 7.46 -4.38 -14.33
C ASP A 12 7.82 -2.95 -14.75
N SER A 13 7.13 -1.96 -14.17
CA SER A 13 7.34 -0.53 -14.42
C SER A 13 8.72 -0.04 -13.97
N VAL A 14 9.46 -0.87 -13.23
CA VAL A 14 10.82 -0.56 -12.77
C VAL A 14 11.79 -0.44 -13.94
N CYS A 15 11.69 -1.28 -14.97
CA CYS A 15 12.54 -1.19 -16.17
C CYS A 15 12.24 0.08 -16.98
N THR A 16 10.98 0.52 -17.05
CA THR A 16 10.63 1.75 -17.78
C THR A 16 11.04 3.00 -17.02
N LEU A 17 10.94 3.01 -15.69
CA LEU A 17 11.40 4.11 -14.84
C LEU A 17 12.93 4.33 -14.86
N GLN A 18 13.73 3.31 -15.18
CA GLN A 18 15.18 3.45 -15.35
C GLN A 18 15.58 4.14 -16.66
N VAL A 19 14.73 4.06 -17.68
CA VAL A 19 14.95 4.69 -19.00
C VAL A 19 14.29 6.07 -19.03
N LEU A 20 13.21 6.27 -18.28
CA LEU A 20 12.56 7.57 -18.14
C LEU A 20 13.30 8.47 -17.16
N SER A 21 13.88 9.55 -17.68
CA SER A 21 14.46 10.63 -16.91
C SER A 21 13.35 11.47 -16.25
N GLN A 22 13.38 11.55 -14.91
CA GLN A 22 12.45 12.36 -14.13
C GLN A 22 12.55 13.86 -14.49
N ASP A 23 13.72 14.30 -14.98
CA ASP A 23 13.97 15.69 -15.39
C ASP A 23 13.43 16.03 -16.79
N GLU A 24 13.35 15.07 -17.72
CA GLU A 24 12.86 15.34 -19.09
C GLU A 24 11.35 15.09 -19.22
N THR A 25 10.79 14.11 -18.49
CA THR A 25 9.36 13.75 -18.57
C THR A 25 8.73 13.48 -17.20
N PRO A 26 8.69 14.49 -16.30
CA PRO A 26 8.25 14.32 -14.91
C PRO A 26 6.82 13.80 -14.76
N PHE A 27 5.91 14.20 -15.67
CA PHE A 27 4.52 13.75 -15.64
C PHE A 27 4.39 12.26 -15.97
N LEU A 28 5.14 11.78 -16.96
CA LEU A 28 5.10 10.39 -17.40
C LEU A 28 5.78 9.47 -16.38
N TYR A 29 6.87 9.92 -15.77
CA TYR A 29 7.54 9.23 -14.67
C TYR A 29 6.61 9.03 -13.48
N SER A 30 5.96 10.10 -13.01
CA SER A 30 5.04 10.02 -11.87
C SER A 30 3.82 9.15 -12.16
N LEU A 31 3.32 9.15 -13.40
CA LEU A 31 2.17 8.33 -13.79
C LEU A 31 2.51 6.84 -13.78
N VAL A 32 3.64 6.46 -14.39
CA VAL A 32 4.10 5.06 -14.47
C VAL A 32 4.50 4.52 -13.10
N PHE A 33 5.13 5.34 -12.27
CA PHE A 33 5.40 5.00 -10.87
C PHE A 33 4.10 4.77 -10.11
N GLY A 34 3.16 5.72 -10.19
CA GLY A 34 1.86 5.60 -9.53
C GLY A 34 1.07 4.37 -9.98
N GLU A 35 1.03 4.09 -11.28
CA GLU A 35 0.39 2.90 -11.85
C GLU A 35 1.03 1.63 -11.30
N GLY A 36 2.36 1.53 -11.31
CA GLY A 36 3.09 0.37 -10.81
C GLY A 36 2.76 0.06 -9.36
N VAL A 37 2.75 1.07 -8.48
CA VAL A 37 2.48 0.82 -7.07
C VAL A 37 1.01 0.49 -6.81
N VAL A 38 0.07 1.12 -7.52
CA VAL A 38 -1.35 0.76 -7.42
C VAL A 38 -1.59 -0.66 -7.93
N ASN A 39 -0.89 -1.08 -8.98
CA ASN A 39 -0.98 -2.42 -9.51
C ASN A 39 -0.41 -3.48 -8.54
N ASP A 40 0.71 -3.19 -7.89
CA ASP A 40 1.32 -4.09 -6.89
C ASP A 40 0.41 -4.22 -5.64
N ALA A 41 -0.15 -3.09 -5.17
CA ALA A 41 -1.15 -3.08 -4.10
C ALA A 41 -2.41 -3.88 -4.45
N THR A 42 -2.97 -3.70 -5.65
CA THR A 42 -4.21 -4.39 -6.06
C THR A 42 -4.00 -5.88 -6.26
N SER A 43 -2.86 -6.31 -6.79
CA SER A 43 -2.54 -7.73 -6.97
C SER A 43 -2.32 -8.46 -5.63
N VAL A 44 -1.73 -7.82 -4.62
CA VAL A 44 -1.66 -8.36 -3.25
C VAL A 44 -3.05 -8.56 -2.64
N VAL A 45 -3.94 -7.58 -2.76
CA VAL A 45 -5.32 -7.69 -2.22
C VAL A 45 -6.12 -8.74 -3.00
N LEU A 46 -5.97 -8.80 -4.33
CA LEU A 46 -6.60 -9.82 -5.17
C LEU A 46 -6.12 -11.23 -4.81
N PHE A 47 -4.81 -11.40 -4.56
CA PHE A 47 -4.23 -12.66 -4.14
C PHE A 47 -4.79 -13.12 -2.78
N ASN A 48 -4.85 -12.22 -1.80
CA ASN A 48 -5.43 -12.50 -0.49
C ASN A 48 -6.92 -12.89 -0.61
N ALA A 49 -7.66 -12.19 -1.46
CA ALA A 49 -9.07 -12.50 -1.70
C ALA A 49 -9.24 -13.89 -2.37
N ILE A 50 -8.36 -14.29 -3.31
CA ILE A 50 -8.39 -15.61 -3.96
C ILE A 50 -8.04 -16.73 -2.97
N GLN A 51 -7.06 -16.53 -2.08
CA GLN A 51 -6.71 -17.51 -1.05
C GLN A 51 -7.87 -17.82 -0.11
N ASN A 52 -8.69 -16.81 0.20
CA ASN A 52 -9.88 -16.96 1.03
C ASN A 52 -11.10 -17.55 0.27
N PHE A 53 -10.97 -17.83 -1.04
CA PHE A 53 -12.06 -18.32 -1.87
C PHE A 53 -12.01 -19.85 -2.02
N ASP A 54 -12.96 -20.53 -1.40
CA ASP A 54 -13.10 -21.99 -1.48
C ASP A 54 -13.77 -22.42 -2.80
N LEU A 55 -13.06 -23.23 -3.60
CA LEU A 55 -13.42 -23.59 -4.99
C LEU A 55 -14.59 -24.59 -5.11
N GLY A 56 -15.14 -25.05 -3.99
CA GLY A 56 -16.12 -26.16 -3.97
C GLY A 56 -17.57 -25.80 -4.35
N ASN A 57 -17.97 -24.52 -4.32
CA ASN A 57 -19.35 -24.11 -4.63
C ASN A 57 -19.42 -22.69 -5.22
N PHE A 58 -19.41 -22.58 -6.54
CA PHE A 58 -19.63 -21.33 -7.26
C PHE A 58 -21.06 -20.83 -7.07
N SER A 59 -21.24 -19.86 -6.17
CA SER A 59 -22.48 -19.11 -6.01
C SER A 59 -22.22 -17.62 -6.26
N SER A 60 -23.07 -16.94 -7.04
CA SER A 60 -22.98 -15.48 -7.28
C SER A 60 -22.91 -14.66 -5.99
N LEU A 61 -23.44 -15.20 -4.90
CA LEU A 61 -23.43 -14.59 -3.57
C LEU A 61 -22.02 -14.57 -2.95
N LYS A 62 -21.19 -15.60 -3.20
CA LYS A 62 -19.78 -15.66 -2.77
C LYS A 62 -18.92 -14.67 -3.55
N PHE A 63 -19.20 -14.47 -4.84
CA PHE A 63 -18.51 -13.47 -5.66
C PHE A 63 -18.79 -12.03 -5.17
N LEU A 64 -20.05 -11.74 -4.81
CA LEU A 64 -20.39 -10.45 -4.21
C LEU A 64 -19.70 -10.25 -2.85
N GLN A 65 -19.64 -11.30 -2.03
CA GLN A 65 -18.95 -11.27 -0.74
C GLN A 65 -17.43 -11.07 -0.89
N PHE A 66 -16.82 -11.66 -1.93
CA PHE A 66 -15.42 -11.44 -2.29
C PHE A 66 -15.15 -9.97 -2.65
N ILE A 67 -15.98 -9.37 -3.51
CA ILE A 67 -15.86 -7.95 -3.87
C ILE A 67 -16.03 -7.05 -2.63
N GLY A 68 -17.01 -7.37 -1.77
CA GLY A 68 -17.24 -6.65 -0.53
C GLY A 68 -16.03 -6.72 0.41
N ASN A 69 -15.44 -7.90 0.58
CA ASN A 69 -14.26 -8.08 1.43
C ASN A 69 -13.03 -7.36 0.85
N PHE A 70 -12.85 -7.40 -0.48
CA PHE A 70 -11.80 -6.64 -1.16
C PHE A 70 -11.93 -5.13 -0.89
N LEU A 71 -13.12 -4.57 -1.11
CA LEU A 71 -13.37 -3.14 -0.90
C LEU A 71 -13.22 -2.75 0.59
N TYR A 72 -13.64 -3.62 1.50
CA TYR A 72 -13.48 -3.41 2.93
C TYR A 72 -11.99 -3.38 3.32
N LEU A 73 -11.22 -4.42 2.97
CA LEU A 73 -9.79 -4.49 3.27
C LEU A 73 -9.04 -3.33 2.63
N PHE A 74 -9.32 -3.02 1.37
CA PHE A 74 -8.70 -1.91 0.66
C PHE A 74 -9.02 -0.56 1.32
N GLY A 75 -10.31 -0.27 1.56
CA GLY A 75 -10.76 0.99 2.13
C GLY A 75 -10.30 1.19 3.58
N ALA A 76 -10.44 0.16 4.41
CA ALA A 76 -10.04 0.23 5.82
C ALA A 76 -8.52 0.37 5.98
N SER A 77 -7.72 -0.37 5.20
CA SER A 77 -6.25 -0.25 5.24
C SER A 77 -5.78 1.12 4.70
N THR A 78 -6.43 1.64 3.65
CA THR A 78 -6.15 3.00 3.14
C THR A 78 -6.44 4.06 4.19
N PHE A 79 -7.61 3.98 4.84
CA PHE A 79 -8.00 4.91 5.90
C PHE A 79 -7.03 4.85 7.08
N LEU A 80 -6.68 3.64 7.54
CA LEU A 80 -5.72 3.44 8.61
C LEU A 80 -4.35 4.03 8.25
N GLY A 81 -3.86 3.79 7.04
CA GLY A 81 -2.57 4.30 6.55
C GLY A 81 -2.52 5.82 6.52
N VAL A 82 -3.57 6.46 5.99
CA VAL A 82 -3.68 7.93 5.99
C VAL A 82 -3.73 8.48 7.41
N ALA A 83 -4.51 7.86 8.30
CA ALA A 83 -4.60 8.29 9.69
C ALA A 83 -3.24 8.17 10.42
N SER A 84 -2.51 7.07 10.23
CA SER A 84 -1.18 6.88 10.81
C SER A 84 -0.13 7.82 10.22
N GLY A 85 -0.22 8.15 8.92
CA GLY A 85 0.65 9.13 8.26
C GLY A 85 0.42 10.56 8.76
N LEU A 86 -0.84 10.98 8.90
CA LEU A 86 -1.15 12.27 9.51
C LEU A 86 -0.65 12.36 10.96
N LEU A 87 -0.77 11.26 11.72
CA LEU A 87 -0.23 11.18 13.07
C LEU A 87 1.30 11.28 13.08
N SER A 88 2.00 10.61 12.17
CA SER A 88 3.46 10.67 12.06
C SER A 88 3.92 12.10 11.70
N ALA A 89 3.27 12.76 10.75
CA ALA A 89 3.54 14.14 10.36
C ALA A 89 3.33 15.10 11.55
N TYR A 90 2.26 14.90 12.33
CA TYR A 90 2.01 15.68 13.54
C TYR A 90 3.09 15.46 14.62
N VAL A 91 3.51 14.22 14.84
CA VAL A 91 4.58 13.86 15.80
C VAL A 91 5.90 14.50 15.39
N ILE A 92 6.27 14.43 14.11
CA ILE A 92 7.48 15.06 13.57
C ILE A 92 7.40 16.57 13.78
N LYS A 93 6.30 17.22 13.38
CA LYS A 93 6.09 18.67 13.54
C LYS A 93 6.21 19.12 14.99
N LYS A 94 5.70 18.32 15.94
CA LYS A 94 5.78 18.64 17.38
C LYS A 94 7.18 18.43 17.95
N LEU A 95 7.89 17.39 17.51
CA LEU A 95 9.26 17.10 17.94
C LEU A 95 10.30 18.03 17.28
N TYR A 96 9.97 18.62 16.13
CA TYR A 96 10.78 19.59 15.41
C TYR A 96 11.09 20.85 16.23
N PHE A 97 10.30 21.15 17.26
CA PHE A 97 10.42 22.36 18.07
C PHE A 97 11.68 22.40 18.96
N GLY A 98 12.44 21.29 19.08
CA GLY A 98 13.47 21.14 20.13
C GLY A 98 14.93 21.04 19.68
N ARG A 99 15.24 20.51 18.48
CA ARG A 99 16.63 20.35 17.99
C ARG A 99 16.68 19.74 16.58
N HIS A 100 17.43 20.36 15.68
CA HIS A 100 17.72 19.85 14.34
C HIS A 100 18.68 18.66 14.40
N SER A 101 18.21 17.46 14.09
CA SER A 101 19.06 16.27 13.90
C SER A 101 18.39 15.34 12.90
N THR A 102 18.91 15.32 11.66
CA THR A 102 18.36 14.55 10.53
C THR A 102 18.26 13.06 10.82
N ASP A 103 19.23 12.50 11.55
CA ASP A 103 19.24 11.07 11.91
C ASP A 103 18.03 10.66 12.76
N ARG A 104 17.59 11.56 13.66
CA ARG A 104 16.44 11.32 14.52
C ARG A 104 15.13 11.36 13.75
N GLU A 105 15.04 12.25 12.75
CA GLU A 105 13.87 12.35 11.88
C GLU A 105 13.68 11.07 11.08
N VAL A 106 14.75 10.57 10.45
CA VAL A 106 14.73 9.31 9.70
C VAL A 106 14.37 8.13 10.60
N ALA A 107 14.95 8.04 11.80
CA ALA A 107 14.62 6.98 12.75
C ALA A 107 13.14 7.01 13.17
N ILE A 108 12.57 8.19 13.40
CA ILE A 108 11.15 8.35 13.76
C ILE A 108 10.25 7.99 12.56
N MET A 109 10.60 8.40 11.34
CA MET A 109 9.85 8.03 10.14
C MET A 109 9.80 6.51 9.96
N MET A 110 10.94 5.82 10.09
CA MET A 110 11.01 4.36 10.01
C MET A 110 10.21 3.67 11.12
N LEU A 111 10.29 4.18 12.36
CA LEU A 111 9.54 3.64 13.49
C LEU A 111 8.02 3.78 13.29
N MET A 112 7.57 4.95 12.82
CA MET A 112 6.15 5.21 12.58
C MET A 112 5.60 4.37 11.42
N ALA A 113 6.37 4.18 10.35
CA ALA A 113 6.02 3.27 9.27
C ALA A 113 5.83 1.84 9.79
N TYR A 114 6.77 1.33 10.59
CA TYR A 114 6.64 0.01 11.20
C TYR A 114 5.46 -0.10 12.17
N LEU A 115 5.16 0.95 12.94
CA LEU A 115 3.99 0.99 13.81
C LEU A 115 2.70 0.86 12.99
N SER A 116 2.60 1.55 11.85
CA SER A 116 1.42 1.46 10.97
C SER A 116 1.21 0.04 10.43
N TYR A 117 2.31 -0.65 10.09
CA TYR A 117 2.27 -2.07 9.69
C TYR A 117 1.70 -2.95 10.79
N MET A 118 2.26 -2.85 12.01
CA MET A 118 1.85 -3.69 13.13
C MET A 118 0.40 -3.43 13.55
N LEU A 119 -0.06 -2.19 13.48
CA LEU A 119 -1.46 -1.84 13.75
C LEU A 119 -2.42 -2.46 12.73
N ALA A 120 -2.04 -2.50 11.45
CA ALA A 120 -2.84 -3.14 10.42
C ALA A 120 -2.93 -4.65 10.60
N GLU A 121 -1.80 -5.32 10.90
CA GLU A 121 -1.78 -6.75 11.22
C GLU A 121 -2.66 -7.07 12.44
N LEU A 122 -2.65 -6.22 13.46
CA LEU A 122 -3.49 -6.41 14.66
C LEU A 122 -5.00 -6.28 14.39
N LEU A 123 -5.36 -5.60 13.30
CA LEU A 123 -6.74 -5.37 12.87
C LEU A 123 -7.18 -6.32 11.73
N ASP A 124 -6.36 -7.34 11.41
CA ASP A 124 -6.56 -8.25 10.28
C ASP A 124 -6.72 -7.48 8.93
N LEU A 125 -6.04 -6.35 8.80
CA LEU A 125 -6.00 -5.49 7.61
C LEU A 125 -4.72 -5.73 6.79
N SER A 126 -4.62 -5.12 5.61
CA SER A 126 -3.41 -5.23 4.79
C SER A 126 -2.32 -4.30 5.33
N GLY A 127 -1.33 -4.88 6.03
CA GLY A 127 -0.18 -4.14 6.55
C GLY A 127 0.63 -3.44 5.47
N ILE A 128 0.86 -4.11 4.34
CA ILE A 128 1.61 -3.55 3.20
C ILE A 128 0.88 -2.33 2.63
N LEU A 129 -0.44 -2.44 2.42
CA LEU A 129 -1.25 -1.33 1.88
C LEU A 129 -1.28 -0.14 2.86
N THR A 130 -1.40 -0.43 4.16
CA THR A 130 -1.40 0.58 5.22
C THR A 130 -0.08 1.35 5.26
N VAL A 131 1.06 0.65 5.26
CA VAL A 131 2.40 1.30 5.26
C VAL A 131 2.60 2.15 4.01
N PHE A 132 2.15 1.67 2.86
CA PHE A 132 2.25 2.40 1.60
C PHE A 132 1.53 3.76 1.68
N PHE A 133 0.26 3.77 2.08
CA PHE A 133 -0.48 5.02 2.24
C PHE A 133 0.05 5.89 3.40
N CYS A 134 0.57 5.27 4.47
CA CYS A 134 1.24 5.99 5.54
C CYS A 134 2.50 6.72 5.05
N GLY A 135 3.24 6.16 4.10
CA GLY A 135 4.45 6.77 3.52
C GLY A 135 4.16 7.81 2.44
N ILE A 136 2.98 7.78 1.82
CA ILE A 136 2.53 8.82 0.86
C ILE A 136 2.21 10.14 1.57
N VAL A 137 1.65 10.06 2.79
CA VAL A 137 1.19 11.20 3.60
C VAL A 137 2.34 11.83 4.37
#